data_AF-A0A661B0C1-F1
#
_entry.id   AF-A0A661B0C1-F1
#
_cell.length_a   1.000
_cell.length_b   1.000
_cell.length_c   1.000
_cell.angle_alpha   90.00
_cell.angle_beta   90.00
_cell.angle_gamma   90.00
#
_symmetry.space_group_name_H-M   'P 1'
#
loop_
_entity.id
_entity.type
_entity.pdbx_description
1 polymer ?
#
loop_
_entity_poly.entity_id
_entity_poly.type
_entity_poly.pdbx_seq_one_letter_code
_entity_poly.pdbx_strand_id
1 'polypeptide(L)'
;MLKFSVSIDVSGNDVYWSDASFSIGSALGGVGILIDEKGNDHYRGLHHTEATGVFGWGILWDEEGDDVYLGHTAVQGAGFCGGGLLYDKEGYDRYEAHLYSQAFGFVGGLGILYDEEGNDSYICTGASIDKLRYADHNVTLSQGFGYGFRPDYSGGVGIIVEKSGNDAYLSDIFGQAASYWLALGAIYDFSGHDSYTSYQYAQGSGVHLAAAGLVDISGNDAYVAHGVSQGCGHDLAIGFLDDRNGDDNYVTWDLAQGAGNANGIGVLVDEGNGQDSYAAKRNYNVQGYGNWRRDFGSIGLMLDLGGKDAYAGKGSEGKWWSYSNYGIGIDFPDGVPEQTKDEASKGK
;
A
#
# COMPACT_ATOMS: atom_id res chain seq x y z
N MET A 1 -18.28 9.36 29.97
CA MET A 1 -19.22 9.71 28.89
C MET A 1 -18.38 9.81 27.62
N LEU A 2 -18.72 9.04 26.58
CA LEU A 2 -18.04 9.10 25.29
C LEU A 2 -18.30 10.50 24.69
N LYS A 3 -17.25 11.19 24.23
CA LYS A 3 -17.40 12.48 23.53
C LYS A 3 -17.72 12.21 22.07
N PHE A 4 -18.62 13.00 21.49
CA PHE A 4 -19.11 12.83 20.13
C PHE A 4 -19.27 14.22 19.50
N SER A 5 -18.82 14.38 18.25
CA SER A 5 -19.02 15.58 17.44
C SER A 5 -19.29 15.17 16.00
N VAL A 6 -20.20 15.88 15.34
CA VAL A 6 -20.54 15.69 13.93
C VAL A 6 -20.73 17.05 13.26
N SER A 7 -20.16 17.20 12.07
CA SER A 7 -20.45 18.28 11.12
C SER A 7 -20.99 17.65 9.84
N ILE A 8 -22.02 18.25 9.27
CA ILE A 8 -22.62 17.81 8.00
C ILE A 8 -22.71 19.07 7.13
N ASP A 9 -21.97 19.07 6.03
CA ASP A 9 -22.17 19.98 4.92
C ASP A 9 -22.96 19.26 3.83
N VAL A 10 -23.85 20.00 3.18
CA VAL A 10 -24.83 19.47 2.23
C VAL A 10 -24.51 19.90 0.81
N SER A 11 -23.83 21.04 0.65
CA SER A 11 -23.44 21.54 -0.68
C SER A 11 -22.58 22.78 -0.60
N GLY A 12 -21.63 22.87 -1.52
CA GLY A 12 -20.89 24.08 -1.80
C GLY A 12 -19.49 23.71 -2.26
N ASN A 13 -18.69 24.70 -2.67
CA ASN A 13 -17.26 24.45 -2.87
C ASN A 13 -16.58 25.09 -1.67
N ASP A 14 -16.32 24.31 -0.64
CA ASP A 14 -15.98 24.78 0.68
C ASP A 14 -14.49 24.62 1.01
N VAL A 15 -14.10 25.27 2.10
CA VAL A 15 -12.73 25.25 2.59
C VAL A 15 -12.75 24.91 4.07
N TYR A 16 -12.40 23.66 4.37
CA TYR A 16 -12.21 23.17 5.72
C TYR A 16 -10.77 23.44 6.17
N TRP A 17 -10.54 24.56 6.85
CA TRP A 17 -9.20 24.93 7.31
C TRP A 17 -9.09 24.98 8.82
N SER A 18 -8.17 24.19 9.37
CA SER A 18 -7.67 24.37 10.73
C SER A 18 -6.19 23.99 10.90
N ASP A 19 -5.43 24.86 11.55
CA ASP A 19 -4.06 24.54 12.00
C ASP A 19 -4.05 23.77 13.34
N ALA A 20 -5.21 23.67 14.02
CA ALA A 20 -5.35 22.94 15.27
C ALA A 20 -5.55 21.44 15.02
N SER A 21 -4.93 20.61 15.85
CA SER A 21 -5.17 19.16 15.85
C SER A 21 -6.59 18.80 16.27
N PHE A 22 -7.06 17.66 15.79
CA PHE A 22 -8.38 17.09 16.08
C PHE A 22 -9.52 18.03 15.69
N SER A 23 -9.50 18.54 14.45
CA SER A 23 -10.40 19.59 13.96
C SER A 23 -11.32 19.14 12.81
N ILE A 24 -10.79 18.46 11.79
CA ILE A 24 -11.54 18.02 10.61
C ILE A 24 -11.78 16.53 10.76
N GLY A 25 -13.03 16.10 10.94
CA GLY A 25 -13.42 14.69 11.04
C GLY A 25 -12.57 13.85 12.01
N SER A 26 -12.09 14.40 13.12
CA SER A 26 -11.03 13.77 13.92
C SER A 26 -11.28 13.81 15.42
N ALA A 27 -10.58 12.95 16.17
CA ALA A 27 -10.81 12.81 17.62
C ALA A 27 -9.57 12.45 18.43
N LEU A 28 -9.49 13.04 19.63
CA LEU A 28 -8.67 12.59 20.75
C LEU A 28 -9.58 12.05 21.86
N GLY A 29 -9.86 10.75 21.79
CA GLY A 29 -10.90 10.09 22.58
C GLY A 29 -12.31 10.46 22.11
N GLY A 30 -13.20 9.46 22.05
CA GLY A 30 -14.55 9.68 21.53
C GLY A 30 -14.63 9.48 20.02
N VAL A 31 -15.52 10.23 19.36
CA VAL A 31 -15.77 10.15 17.92
C VAL A 31 -15.94 11.56 17.34
N GLY A 32 -15.25 11.85 16.24
CA GLY A 32 -15.40 13.08 15.45
C GLY A 32 -15.71 12.72 14.00
N ILE A 33 -16.77 13.32 13.45
CA ILE A 33 -17.27 13.02 12.12
C ILE A 33 -17.41 14.32 11.32
N LEU A 34 -16.92 14.32 10.09
CA LEU A 34 -17.27 15.28 9.05
C LEU A 34 -17.92 14.49 7.90
N ILE A 35 -19.08 14.96 7.44
CA ILE A 35 -19.75 14.49 6.23
C ILE A 35 -19.87 15.70 5.33
N ASP A 36 -19.36 15.59 4.12
CA ASP A 36 -19.61 16.49 3.00
C ASP A 36 -20.41 15.71 1.94
N GLU A 37 -21.41 16.34 1.35
CA GLU A 37 -22.27 15.68 0.37
C GLU A 37 -21.98 16.12 -1.07
N LYS A 38 -21.47 17.33 -1.30
CA LYS A 38 -21.38 17.92 -2.64
C LYS A 38 -20.42 19.10 -2.74
N GLY A 39 -19.54 19.00 -3.74
CA GLY A 39 -18.88 20.11 -4.41
C GLY A 39 -17.38 19.92 -4.43
N ASN A 40 -16.64 20.90 -4.93
CA ASN A 40 -15.19 20.76 -5.06
C ASN A 40 -14.51 21.47 -3.88
N ASP A 41 -13.92 20.67 -3.01
CA ASP A 41 -13.62 21.02 -1.64
C ASP A 41 -12.14 21.00 -1.31
N HIS A 42 -11.78 21.83 -0.33
CA HIS A 42 -10.41 21.97 0.12
C HIS A 42 -10.31 21.67 1.61
N TYR A 43 -9.84 20.45 1.92
CA TYR A 43 -9.53 20.00 3.27
C TYR A 43 -8.08 20.35 3.61
N ARG A 44 -7.89 21.28 4.54
CA ARG A 44 -6.56 21.73 4.95
C ARG A 44 -6.35 21.63 6.45
N GLY A 45 -5.58 20.61 6.82
CA GLY A 45 -5.11 20.34 8.16
C GLY A 45 -3.60 20.49 8.32
N LEU A 46 -3.13 20.28 9.55
CA LEU A 46 -1.70 20.18 9.84
C LEU A 46 -1.37 18.83 10.49
N HIS A 47 -1.81 18.62 11.74
CA HIS A 47 -1.46 17.42 12.49
C HIS A 47 -2.67 16.78 13.15
N HIS A 48 -2.75 15.44 13.15
CA HIS A 48 -3.80 14.67 13.84
C HIS A 48 -5.21 15.14 13.50
N THR A 49 -5.50 15.28 12.21
CA THR A 49 -6.78 15.76 11.68
C THR A 49 -7.16 14.96 10.43
N GLU A 50 -8.15 15.38 9.63
CA GLU A 50 -8.59 14.70 8.40
C GLU A 50 -8.80 13.20 8.64
N ALA A 51 -9.91 12.86 9.29
CA ALA A 51 -10.23 11.47 9.65
C ALA A 51 -9.28 10.81 10.67
N THR A 52 -8.43 11.54 11.39
CA THR A 52 -7.53 10.90 12.38
C THR A 52 -8.20 10.60 13.71
N GLY A 53 -8.03 9.36 14.21
CA GLY A 53 -8.48 8.94 15.55
C GLY A 53 -7.34 8.53 16.48
N VAL A 54 -7.26 9.18 17.64
CA VAL A 54 -6.34 8.83 18.73
C VAL A 54 -7.16 8.43 19.96
N PHE A 55 -7.06 7.18 20.43
CA PHE A 55 -7.92 6.61 21.50
C PHE A 55 -9.43 6.75 21.24
N GLY A 56 -9.81 6.89 19.98
CA GLY A 56 -11.16 7.20 19.51
C GLY A 56 -11.25 7.04 17.99
N TRP A 57 -12.29 7.58 17.38
CA TRP A 57 -12.54 7.49 15.95
C TRP A 57 -12.62 8.85 15.27
N GLY A 58 -11.84 9.04 14.22
CA GLY A 58 -12.01 10.12 13.25
C GLY A 58 -12.65 9.57 11.98
N ILE A 59 -13.64 10.28 11.46
CA ILE A 59 -14.34 9.96 10.21
C ILE A 59 -14.46 11.23 9.38
N LEU A 60 -13.99 11.17 8.14
CA LEU A 60 -14.27 12.12 7.07
C LEU A 60 -14.96 11.31 5.96
N TRP A 61 -16.11 11.78 5.52
CA TRP A 61 -16.92 11.15 4.49
C TRP A 61 -17.26 12.21 3.46
N ASP A 62 -16.65 12.11 2.28
CA ASP A 62 -16.98 12.89 1.09
C ASP A 62 -17.78 12.01 0.10
N GLU A 63 -18.61 12.63 -0.74
CA GLU A 63 -19.56 11.94 -1.63
C GLU A 63 -19.45 12.34 -3.10
N GLU A 64 -19.07 13.59 -3.41
CA GLU A 64 -19.08 14.16 -4.76
C GLU A 64 -18.14 15.38 -4.80
N GLY A 65 -17.08 15.35 -5.61
CA GLY A 65 -16.21 16.53 -5.73
C GLY A 65 -14.94 16.28 -6.54
N ASP A 66 -14.26 17.32 -7.02
CA ASP A 66 -12.81 17.16 -7.29
C ASP A 66 -12.08 17.87 -6.15
N ASP A 67 -11.53 17.10 -5.22
CA ASP A 67 -11.14 17.58 -3.91
C ASP A 67 -9.64 17.59 -3.67
N VAL A 68 -9.26 18.42 -2.71
CA VAL A 68 -7.87 18.57 -2.29
C VAL A 68 -7.74 18.38 -0.79
N TYR A 69 -7.10 17.28 -0.40
CA TYR A 69 -6.74 16.94 0.98
C TYR A 69 -5.28 17.29 1.24
N LEU A 70 -5.04 18.37 1.99
CA LEU A 70 -3.72 18.87 2.35
C LEU A 70 -3.49 18.79 3.85
N GLY A 71 -2.67 17.84 4.28
CA GLY A 71 -2.22 17.75 5.67
C GLY A 71 -0.72 17.57 5.79
N HIS A 72 -0.20 17.48 7.02
CA HIS A 72 1.24 17.28 7.24
C HIS A 72 1.56 15.94 7.88
N THR A 73 1.06 15.67 9.09
CA THR A 73 1.41 14.43 9.81
C THR A 73 0.23 13.86 10.57
N ALA A 74 0.02 12.55 10.52
CA ALA A 74 -1.14 11.92 11.14
C ALA A 74 -2.43 12.54 10.59
N VAL A 75 -2.65 12.37 9.29
CA VAL A 75 -3.82 12.88 8.56
C VAL A 75 -4.31 11.83 7.57
N GLN A 76 -5.48 12.04 6.98
CA GLN A 76 -6.04 11.21 5.90
C GLN A 76 -6.24 9.77 6.37
N GLY A 77 -7.11 9.60 7.37
CA GLY A 77 -7.53 8.29 7.86
C GLY A 77 -6.51 7.58 8.75
N ALA A 78 -5.76 8.29 9.59
CA ALA A 78 -4.77 7.69 10.48
C ALA A 78 -5.37 7.21 11.83
N GLY A 79 -4.91 6.07 12.34
CA GLY A 79 -5.37 5.45 13.59
C GLY A 79 -4.26 5.23 14.63
N PHE A 80 -4.51 5.64 15.87
CA PHE A 80 -3.59 5.48 17.01
C PHE A 80 -4.35 4.97 18.24
N CYS A 81 -4.23 3.68 18.59
CA CYS A 81 -5.05 3.04 19.63
C CYS A 81 -6.56 3.32 19.46
N GLY A 82 -7.02 3.38 18.21
CA GLY A 82 -8.30 3.92 17.76
C GLY A 82 -8.43 3.74 16.25
N GLY A 83 -9.38 4.42 15.62
CA GLY A 83 -9.65 4.28 14.18
C GLY A 83 -9.66 5.60 13.43
N GLY A 84 -9.14 5.62 12.21
CA GLY A 84 -9.36 6.69 11.25
C GLY A 84 -9.99 6.13 9.98
N LEU A 85 -11.02 6.80 9.46
CA LEU A 85 -11.67 6.47 8.19
C LEU A 85 -11.84 7.75 7.36
N LEU A 86 -11.06 7.87 6.29
CA LEU A 86 -11.37 8.77 5.19
C LEU A 86 -12.09 7.94 4.14
N TYR A 87 -13.30 8.35 3.80
CA TYR A 87 -14.09 7.80 2.70
C TYR A 87 -14.31 8.93 1.70
N ASP A 88 -13.97 8.68 0.44
CA ASP A 88 -14.29 9.51 -0.71
C ASP A 88 -15.01 8.62 -1.74
N LYS A 89 -15.94 9.18 -2.52
CA LYS A 89 -16.79 8.39 -3.43
C LYS A 89 -16.62 8.74 -4.89
N GLU A 90 -16.51 10.02 -5.23
CA GLU A 90 -16.54 10.44 -6.63
C GLU A 90 -15.65 11.66 -6.79
N GLY A 91 -14.63 11.58 -7.64
CA GLY A 91 -13.81 12.75 -7.89
C GLY A 91 -12.58 12.59 -8.75
N TYR A 92 -11.75 13.62 -8.74
CA TYR A 92 -10.38 13.60 -9.26
C TYR A 92 -9.51 14.21 -8.17
N ASP A 93 -9.16 13.37 -7.20
CA ASP A 93 -8.78 13.83 -5.88
C ASP A 93 -7.27 13.88 -5.69
N ARG A 94 -6.88 14.79 -4.80
CA ARG A 94 -5.48 14.97 -4.42
C ARG A 94 -5.29 14.86 -2.94
N TYR A 95 -4.69 13.75 -2.53
CA TYR A 95 -4.23 13.48 -1.18
C TYR A 95 -2.76 13.83 -1.02
N GLU A 96 -2.45 14.93 -0.35
CA GLU A 96 -1.06 15.34 -0.05
C GLU A 96 -0.78 15.37 1.45
N ALA A 97 0.24 14.63 1.85
CA ALA A 97 0.75 14.63 3.22
C ALA A 97 2.26 14.33 3.27
N HIS A 98 2.81 14.18 4.49
CA HIS A 98 4.23 13.88 4.69
C HIS A 98 4.48 12.58 5.46
N LEU A 99 3.90 12.43 6.65
CA LEU A 99 4.30 11.37 7.60
C LEU A 99 3.11 10.79 8.37
N TYR A 100 3.04 9.48 8.57
CA TYR A 100 1.96 8.83 9.33
C TYR A 100 0.57 9.09 8.75
N SER A 101 0.46 9.14 7.43
CA SER A 101 -0.75 9.59 6.74
C SER A 101 -1.26 8.57 5.75
N GLN A 102 -2.43 8.82 5.14
CA GLN A 102 -3.02 7.99 4.10
C GLN A 102 -3.15 6.54 4.58
N ALA A 103 -4.14 6.33 5.45
CA ALA A 103 -4.42 5.05 6.09
C ALA A 103 -3.26 4.49 6.94
N PHE A 104 -2.67 5.32 7.80
CA PHE A 104 -1.63 4.86 8.73
C PHE A 104 -2.21 4.19 9.98
N GLY A 105 -1.75 2.98 10.31
CA GLY A 105 -2.11 2.26 11.54
C GLY A 105 -0.95 2.17 12.53
N PHE A 106 -0.96 3.00 13.57
CA PHE A 106 0.00 2.88 14.68
C PHE A 106 -0.40 1.79 15.67
N VAL A 107 0.32 1.64 16.80
CA VAL A 107 0.02 0.71 17.89
C VAL A 107 -1.47 0.65 18.22
N GLY A 108 -2.09 -0.53 18.04
CA GLY A 108 -3.52 -0.78 18.30
C GLY A 108 -4.48 0.08 17.47
N GLY A 109 -3.99 0.73 16.43
CA GLY A 109 -4.73 1.62 15.55
C GLY A 109 -5.19 0.93 14.26
N LEU A 110 -6.30 1.41 13.71
CA LEU A 110 -6.78 1.07 12.37
C LEU A 110 -6.86 2.36 11.55
N GLY A 111 -6.08 2.45 10.48
CA GLY A 111 -6.19 3.53 9.50
C GLY A 111 -6.79 3.01 8.20
N ILE A 112 -7.79 3.71 7.69
CA ILE A 112 -8.49 3.39 6.44
C ILE A 112 -8.61 4.66 5.60
N LEU A 113 -8.23 4.55 4.34
CA LEU A 113 -8.60 5.45 3.25
C LEU A 113 -9.33 4.58 2.24
N TYR A 114 -10.56 4.93 1.92
CA TYR A 114 -11.40 4.21 0.98
C TYR A 114 -11.89 5.21 -0.06
N ASP A 115 -11.49 5.00 -1.32
CA ASP A 115 -11.84 5.84 -2.47
C ASP A 115 -12.59 4.98 -3.49
N GLU A 116 -13.65 5.50 -4.14
CA GLU A 116 -14.49 4.71 -5.08
C GLU A 116 -14.30 5.03 -6.57
N GLU A 117 -14.17 6.28 -6.95
CA GLU A 117 -14.15 6.67 -8.35
C GLU A 117 -13.27 7.89 -8.54
N GLY A 118 -12.23 7.78 -9.37
CA GLY A 118 -11.46 8.96 -9.72
C GLY A 118 -10.12 8.65 -10.34
N ASN A 119 -9.47 9.62 -10.96
CA ASN A 119 -8.04 9.48 -11.28
C ASN A 119 -7.28 10.30 -10.24
N ASP A 120 -6.85 9.65 -9.17
CA ASP A 120 -6.44 10.31 -7.95
C ASP A 120 -4.94 10.32 -7.77
N SER A 121 -4.50 11.17 -6.86
CA SER A 121 -3.09 11.34 -6.54
C SER A 121 -2.83 11.23 -5.05
N TYR A 122 -2.14 10.16 -4.67
CA TYR A 122 -1.70 9.85 -3.32
C TYR A 122 -0.25 10.25 -3.15
N ILE A 123 0.01 11.39 -2.53
CA ILE A 123 1.34 11.99 -2.44
C ILE A 123 1.79 12.07 -0.98
N CYS A 124 2.84 11.32 -0.63
CA CYS A 124 3.48 11.36 0.68
C CYS A 124 5.00 11.55 0.60
N THR A 125 5.46 12.79 0.72
CA THR A 125 6.87 13.16 0.47
C THR A 125 7.85 12.94 1.62
N GLY A 126 7.35 12.50 2.79
CA GLY A 126 8.15 12.35 4.00
C GLY A 126 8.41 13.68 4.72
N ALA A 127 8.57 13.62 6.05
CA ALA A 127 8.78 14.82 6.87
C ALA A 127 10.24 15.02 7.31
N SER A 128 11.09 14.02 7.14
CA SER A 128 12.48 14.08 7.56
C SER A 128 13.36 13.09 6.79
N ILE A 129 14.60 13.50 6.52
CA ILE A 129 15.62 12.66 5.89
C ILE A 129 15.86 11.40 6.73
N ASP A 130 15.88 10.23 6.09
CA ASP A 130 16.34 8.97 6.69
C ASP A 130 17.87 8.95 6.82
N LYS A 131 18.38 9.76 7.75
CA LYS A 131 19.83 9.92 7.99
C LYS A 131 20.56 8.62 8.33
N LEU A 132 19.83 7.56 8.68
CA LEU A 132 20.44 6.26 8.97
C LEU A 132 20.83 5.53 7.69
N ARG A 133 20.12 5.77 6.58
CA ARG A 133 20.28 5.02 5.32
C ARG A 133 20.76 5.91 4.17
N TYR A 134 20.26 7.14 4.07
CA TYR A 134 20.45 8.01 2.91
C TYR A 134 20.61 9.48 3.31
N ALA A 135 21.25 10.27 2.44
CA ALA A 135 21.47 11.71 2.67
C ALA A 135 20.39 12.59 2.02
N ASP A 136 19.61 12.02 1.11
CA ASP A 136 18.74 12.69 0.13
C ASP A 136 17.36 12.05 -0.01
N HIS A 137 17.00 11.11 0.88
CA HIS A 137 15.69 10.46 0.92
C HIS A 137 15.01 10.63 2.28
N ASN A 138 13.68 10.71 2.29
CA ASN A 138 12.85 10.98 3.45
C ASN A 138 12.05 9.75 3.91
N VAL A 139 11.73 9.73 5.20
CA VAL A 139 10.83 8.75 5.82
C VAL A 139 9.38 9.20 5.68
N THR A 140 8.55 8.30 5.13
CA THR A 140 7.14 8.51 4.82
C THR A 140 6.20 7.83 5.82
N LEU A 141 6.33 6.53 6.09
CA LEU A 141 5.45 5.77 7.00
C LEU A 141 3.94 6.03 6.73
N SER A 142 3.55 5.96 5.46
CA SER A 142 2.21 6.32 4.98
C SER A 142 1.77 5.37 3.86
N GLN A 143 0.55 5.55 3.36
CA GLN A 143 -0.05 4.79 2.26
C GLN A 143 -0.27 3.33 2.61
N GLY A 144 -1.29 3.10 3.44
CA GLY A 144 -1.64 1.75 3.90
C GLY A 144 -0.52 1.16 4.74
N PHE A 145 0.06 1.94 5.65
CA PHE A 145 1.24 1.54 6.42
C PHE A 145 0.87 1.12 7.86
N GLY A 146 1.34 -0.07 8.28
CA GLY A 146 1.19 -0.55 9.65
C GLY A 146 2.47 -0.42 10.48
N TYR A 147 2.42 0.16 11.68
CA TYR A 147 3.60 0.38 12.52
C TYR A 147 3.41 -0.01 13.99
N GLY A 148 4.29 -0.87 14.49
CA GLY A 148 4.46 -1.18 15.90
C GLY A 148 5.70 -0.54 16.53
N PHE A 149 5.58 -0.19 17.81
CA PHE A 149 6.66 0.42 18.55
C PHE A 149 7.58 -0.66 19.12
N ARG A 150 8.65 -0.97 18.38
CA ARG A 150 9.62 -2.01 18.75
C ARG A 150 10.48 -1.60 19.97
N PRO A 151 10.73 -2.52 20.92
CA PRO A 151 10.26 -3.91 20.99
C PRO A 151 8.94 -4.09 21.77
N ASP A 152 8.33 -3.01 22.24
CA ASP A 152 7.39 -3.04 23.37
C ASP A 152 5.93 -3.29 22.98
N TYR A 153 5.47 -2.80 21.82
CA TYR A 153 4.05 -2.81 21.46
C TYR A 153 3.79 -3.28 20.03
N SER A 154 2.82 -4.19 19.86
CA SER A 154 2.33 -4.61 18.54
C SER A 154 1.74 -3.44 17.78
N GLY A 155 1.90 -3.45 16.46
CA GLY A 155 1.44 -2.37 15.60
C GLY A 155 -0.05 -2.40 15.32
N GLY A 156 -0.42 -1.53 14.39
CA GLY A 156 -1.78 -1.41 13.88
C GLY A 156 -1.94 -1.99 12.50
N VAL A 157 -3.05 -1.62 11.90
CA VAL A 157 -3.45 -1.98 10.55
C VAL A 157 -3.67 -0.70 9.76
N GLY A 158 -2.97 -0.54 8.64
CA GLY A 158 -3.19 0.53 7.67
C GLY A 158 -3.65 -0.05 6.34
N ILE A 159 -4.76 0.44 5.78
CA ILE A 159 -5.35 -0.10 4.54
C ILE A 159 -5.85 1.05 3.66
N ILE A 160 -5.34 1.11 2.42
CA ILE A 160 -6.03 1.84 1.35
C ILE A 160 -6.88 0.85 0.56
N VAL A 161 -8.10 1.26 0.24
CA VAL A 161 -8.96 0.59 -0.74
C VAL A 161 -9.29 1.61 -1.81
N GLU A 162 -8.88 1.34 -3.05
CA GLU A 162 -9.18 2.15 -4.24
C GLU A 162 -10.09 1.26 -5.11
N LYS A 163 -11.22 1.76 -5.61
CA LYS A 163 -12.18 0.93 -6.37
C LYS A 163 -12.10 1.11 -7.89
N SER A 164 -11.82 2.30 -8.41
CA SER A 164 -11.61 2.52 -9.83
C SER A 164 -10.93 3.84 -10.15
N GLY A 165 -9.95 3.78 -11.04
CA GLY A 165 -9.24 5.00 -11.41
C GLY A 165 -8.12 4.84 -12.41
N ASN A 166 -7.25 5.85 -12.51
CA ASN A 166 -5.90 5.68 -13.02
C ASN A 166 -5.03 6.51 -12.08
N ASP A 167 -4.54 5.85 -11.06
CA ASP A 167 -4.10 6.46 -9.82
C ASP A 167 -2.59 6.59 -9.76
N ALA A 168 -2.16 7.62 -9.04
CA ALA A 168 -0.76 7.92 -8.84
C ALA A 168 -0.39 7.85 -7.36
N TYR A 169 0.30 6.78 -6.97
CA TYR A 169 0.85 6.58 -5.65
C TYR A 169 2.33 7.00 -5.61
N LEU A 170 2.64 8.05 -4.86
CA LEU A 170 3.99 8.56 -4.66
C LEU A 170 4.38 8.56 -3.18
N SER A 171 5.39 7.77 -2.84
CA SER A 171 6.06 7.80 -1.53
C SER A 171 7.58 7.75 -1.65
N ASP A 172 8.29 7.79 -0.52
CA ASP A 172 9.77 7.67 -0.51
C ASP A 172 10.18 6.41 0.26
N ILE A 173 10.62 6.52 1.52
CA ILE A 173 11.01 5.37 2.35
C ILE A 173 9.87 5.00 3.29
N PHE A 174 9.53 3.71 3.36
CA PHE A 174 8.43 3.17 4.16
C PHE A 174 7.07 3.70 3.69
N GLY A 175 6.69 3.39 2.46
CA GLY A 175 5.39 3.75 1.90
C GLY A 175 4.67 2.54 1.31
N GLN A 176 3.52 2.75 0.68
CA GLN A 176 2.79 1.78 -0.15
C GLN A 176 2.70 0.36 0.41
N ALA A 177 1.62 0.06 1.13
CA ALA A 177 1.33 -1.28 1.60
C ALA A 177 2.52 -1.94 2.33
N ALA A 178 3.23 -1.17 3.17
CA ALA A 178 4.39 -1.65 3.91
C ALA A 178 4.12 -1.68 5.41
N SER A 179 4.93 -2.44 6.16
CA SER A 179 4.72 -2.55 7.60
C SER A 179 5.99 -2.80 8.41
N TYR A 180 5.92 -2.42 9.67
CA TYR A 180 7.01 -2.52 10.62
C TYR A 180 6.51 -3.04 11.97
N TRP A 181 7.10 -4.12 12.47
CA TRP A 181 6.90 -4.66 13.82
C TRP A 181 5.47 -5.05 14.20
N LEU A 182 5.13 -6.33 14.01
CA LEU A 182 3.85 -6.93 14.44
C LEU A 182 2.63 -6.10 13.97
N ALA A 183 2.68 -5.64 12.72
CA ALA A 183 1.71 -4.75 12.12
C ALA A 183 1.27 -5.29 10.74
N LEU A 184 0.20 -4.72 10.19
CA LEU A 184 -0.28 -4.99 8.83
C LEU A 184 -0.37 -3.67 8.04
N GLY A 185 0.21 -3.66 6.85
CA GLY A 185 0.01 -2.60 5.87
C GLY A 185 -0.54 -3.16 4.57
N ALA A 186 -1.53 -2.52 3.97
CA ALA A 186 -2.12 -2.98 2.73
C ALA A 186 -2.62 -1.86 1.81
N ILE A 187 -2.57 -2.13 0.52
CA ILE A 187 -3.32 -1.43 -0.53
C ILE A 187 -4.09 -2.52 -1.28
N TYR A 188 -5.37 -2.28 -1.53
CA TYR A 188 -6.21 -3.13 -2.36
C TYR A 188 -6.85 -2.24 -3.42
N ASP A 189 -6.32 -2.32 -4.63
CA ASP A 189 -6.75 -1.57 -5.80
C ASP A 189 -7.59 -2.49 -6.70
N PHE A 190 -8.74 -2.03 -7.19
CA PHE A 190 -9.69 -2.88 -7.92
C PHE A 190 -9.61 -2.71 -9.43
N SER A 191 -9.26 -1.53 -9.94
CA SER A 191 -9.11 -1.34 -11.37
C SER A 191 -8.48 0.01 -11.70
N GLY A 192 -7.54 0.01 -12.64
CA GLY A 192 -7.07 1.26 -13.20
C GLY A 192 -5.92 1.09 -14.16
N HIS A 193 -5.17 2.15 -14.40
CA HIS A 193 -3.84 2.03 -15.00
C HIS A 193 -2.90 2.83 -14.11
N ASP A 194 -2.42 2.15 -13.09
CA ASP A 194 -1.97 2.77 -11.87
C ASP A 194 -0.45 2.84 -11.82
N SER A 195 0.03 3.89 -11.15
CA SER A 195 1.46 4.16 -11.02
C SER A 195 1.89 4.17 -9.57
N TYR A 196 2.61 3.12 -9.19
CA TYR A 196 3.17 2.96 -7.86
C TYR A 196 4.65 3.34 -7.88
N THR A 197 4.97 4.55 -7.40
CA THR A 197 6.35 5.03 -7.30
C THR A 197 6.78 5.22 -5.85
N SER A 198 7.79 4.47 -5.42
CA SER A 198 8.41 4.66 -4.11
C SER A 198 9.93 4.49 -4.16
N TYR A 199 10.65 4.86 -3.11
CA TYR A 199 12.06 4.51 -3.02
C TYR A 199 12.29 3.16 -2.34
N GLN A 200 12.11 3.01 -1.03
CA GLN A 200 12.49 1.78 -0.34
C GLN A 200 11.45 1.36 0.70
N TYR A 201 11.31 0.05 0.98
CA TYR A 201 10.31 -0.48 1.91
C TYR A 201 8.89 -0.12 1.47
N ALA A 202 8.48 -0.66 0.33
CA ALA A 202 7.24 -0.29 -0.34
C ALA A 202 6.66 -1.43 -1.19
N GLN A 203 5.46 -1.24 -1.71
CA GLN A 203 4.78 -2.16 -2.63
C GLN A 203 4.66 -3.56 -2.03
N GLY A 204 3.97 -3.66 -0.88
CA GLY A 204 3.73 -4.95 -0.23
C GLY A 204 4.91 -5.46 0.59
N SER A 205 5.74 -4.58 1.18
CA SER A 205 6.92 -5.03 1.94
C SER A 205 6.69 -5.10 3.45
N GLY A 206 6.80 -6.31 4.02
CA GLY A 206 6.78 -6.53 5.46
C GLY A 206 8.18 -6.51 6.07
N VAL A 207 8.33 -5.85 7.22
CA VAL A 207 9.61 -5.72 7.94
C VAL A 207 9.47 -6.04 9.43
N HIS A 208 10.39 -6.87 9.95
CA HIS A 208 10.51 -7.22 11.38
C HIS A 208 9.23 -7.85 11.97
N LEU A 209 8.95 -9.12 11.68
CA LEU A 209 7.75 -9.83 12.19
C LEU A 209 6.41 -9.21 11.76
N ALA A 210 6.40 -8.35 10.75
CA ALA A 210 5.18 -7.73 10.23
C ALA A 210 4.67 -8.47 8.98
N ALA A 211 3.48 -8.08 8.52
CA ALA A 211 2.88 -8.56 7.27
C ALA A 211 2.50 -7.37 6.40
N ALA A 212 2.70 -7.45 5.09
CA ALA A 212 2.25 -6.39 4.19
C ALA A 212 1.83 -6.95 2.83
N GLY A 213 0.85 -6.31 2.18
CA GLY A 213 0.24 -6.81 0.95
C GLY A 213 -0.26 -5.69 0.04
N LEU A 214 0.25 -5.63 -1.19
CA LEU A 214 -0.36 -4.85 -2.26
C LEU A 214 -1.11 -5.82 -3.17
N VAL A 215 -2.40 -5.60 -3.37
CA VAL A 215 -3.21 -6.37 -4.32
C VAL A 215 -3.76 -5.40 -5.35
N ASP A 216 -3.47 -5.64 -6.61
CA ASP A 216 -4.07 -4.97 -7.76
C ASP A 216 -4.87 -6.00 -8.56
N ILE A 217 -6.07 -5.64 -8.99
CA ILE A 217 -7.02 -6.59 -9.58
C ILE A 217 -7.05 -6.51 -11.09
N SER A 218 -6.89 -5.32 -11.67
CA SER A 218 -6.84 -5.19 -13.12
C SER A 218 -6.29 -3.84 -13.52
N GLY A 219 -5.37 -3.85 -14.47
CA GLY A 219 -4.90 -2.59 -15.00
C GLY A 219 -3.82 -2.79 -16.03
N ASN A 220 -3.03 -1.76 -16.25
CA ASN A 220 -1.78 -1.86 -17.01
C ASN A 220 -0.81 -0.98 -16.23
N ASP A 221 -0.20 -1.58 -15.23
CA ASP A 221 0.28 -0.88 -14.06
C ASP A 221 1.79 -0.76 -14.06
N ALA A 222 2.28 0.25 -13.34
CA ALA A 222 3.68 0.59 -13.29
C ALA A 222 4.17 0.61 -11.85
N TYR A 223 4.92 -0.43 -11.47
CA TYR A 223 5.56 -0.56 -10.18
C TYR A 223 7.03 -0.16 -10.26
N VAL A 224 7.36 1.00 -9.69
CA VAL A 224 8.74 1.51 -9.66
C VAL A 224 9.21 1.70 -8.23
N ALA A 225 10.22 0.93 -7.83
CA ALA A 225 10.85 1.10 -6.53
C ALA A 225 12.37 0.83 -6.53
N HIS A 226 13.09 1.26 -5.50
CA HIS A 226 14.49 0.88 -5.30
C HIS A 226 14.59 -0.55 -4.76
N GLY A 227 14.45 -0.77 -3.45
CA GLY A 227 14.62 -2.12 -2.91
C GLY A 227 13.88 -2.37 -1.62
N VAL A 228 13.92 -3.61 -1.16
CA VAL A 228 13.00 -4.08 -0.11
C VAL A 228 11.57 -3.71 -0.52
N SER A 229 11.18 -4.13 -1.72
CA SER A 229 9.91 -3.74 -2.34
C SER A 229 9.33 -4.86 -3.19
N GLN A 230 8.16 -4.64 -3.78
CA GLN A 230 7.49 -5.57 -4.70
C GLN A 230 7.36 -6.96 -4.07
N GLY A 231 6.62 -7.02 -2.96
CA GLY A 231 6.39 -8.25 -2.22
C GLY A 231 7.62 -8.77 -1.46
N CYS A 232 8.54 -7.90 -1.03
CA CYS A 232 9.72 -8.32 -0.27
C CYS A 232 9.41 -8.54 1.22
N GLY A 233 9.75 -9.72 1.75
CA GLY A 233 9.74 -10.00 3.19
C GLY A 233 11.12 -9.83 3.82
N HIS A 234 11.22 -9.04 4.89
CA HIS A 234 12.47 -8.80 5.61
C HIS A 234 12.39 -9.05 7.12
N ASP A 235 13.34 -9.84 7.66
CA ASP A 235 13.48 -10.07 9.11
C ASP A 235 12.25 -10.73 9.74
N LEU A 236 12.03 -12.01 9.40
CA LEU A 236 10.88 -12.81 9.86
C LEU A 236 9.49 -12.23 9.51
N ALA A 237 9.44 -11.30 8.57
CA ALA A 237 8.22 -10.70 8.07
C ALA A 237 7.80 -11.31 6.73
N ILE A 238 6.55 -11.11 6.35
CA ILE A 238 6.01 -11.47 5.03
C ILE A 238 5.69 -10.21 4.23
N GLY A 239 6.16 -10.18 2.99
CA GLY A 239 5.74 -9.22 1.97
C GLY A 239 5.05 -9.96 0.83
N PHE A 240 4.01 -9.33 0.27
CA PHE A 240 3.14 -9.90 -0.75
C PHE A 240 2.76 -8.82 -1.77
N LEU A 241 2.97 -9.09 -3.05
CA LEU A 241 2.41 -8.33 -4.15
C LEU A 241 1.67 -9.31 -5.05
N ASP A 242 0.41 -9.03 -5.35
CA ASP A 242 -0.49 -9.82 -6.20
C ASP A 242 -1.15 -8.88 -7.19
N ASP A 243 -0.64 -8.89 -8.42
CA ASP A 243 -1.28 -8.25 -9.56
C ASP A 243 -2.03 -9.34 -10.34
N ARG A 244 -3.28 -9.10 -10.75
CA ARG A 244 -4.12 -10.17 -11.28
C ARG A 244 -4.44 -10.12 -12.76
N ASN A 245 -4.24 -8.98 -13.43
CA ASN A 245 -4.51 -8.87 -14.85
C ASN A 245 -4.01 -7.54 -15.41
N GLY A 246 -3.12 -7.59 -16.39
CA GLY A 246 -2.72 -6.39 -17.11
C GLY A 246 -1.63 -6.64 -18.12
N ASP A 247 -1.09 -5.56 -18.70
CA ASP A 247 0.24 -5.55 -19.31
C ASP A 247 1.14 -4.66 -18.41
N ASP A 248 1.81 -5.29 -17.45
CA ASP A 248 2.35 -4.63 -16.26
C ASP A 248 3.88 -4.48 -16.28
N ASN A 249 4.38 -3.49 -15.54
CA ASN A 249 5.79 -3.13 -15.55
C ASN A 249 6.37 -3.04 -14.14
N TYR A 250 7.30 -3.93 -13.84
CA TYR A 250 7.99 -4.00 -12.55
C TYR A 250 9.44 -3.58 -12.69
N VAL A 251 9.76 -2.39 -12.18
CA VAL A 251 11.11 -1.82 -12.22
C VAL A 251 11.67 -1.70 -10.81
N THR A 252 12.79 -2.38 -10.57
CA THR A 252 13.46 -2.38 -9.28
C THR A 252 14.98 -2.24 -9.35
N TRP A 253 15.60 -1.87 -8.23
CA TRP A 253 17.05 -1.86 -8.10
C TRP A 253 17.58 -3.19 -7.57
N ASP A 254 17.16 -3.60 -6.37
CA ASP A 254 17.62 -4.81 -5.69
C ASP A 254 16.67 -5.26 -4.56
N LEU A 255 16.83 -6.48 -4.06
CA LEU A 255 16.04 -7.01 -2.94
C LEU A 255 14.51 -6.85 -3.10
N ALA A 256 13.97 -7.33 -4.22
CA ALA A 256 12.58 -7.11 -4.61
C ALA A 256 12.05 -8.23 -5.51
N GLN A 257 10.83 -8.09 -6.03
CA GLN A 257 10.16 -9.06 -6.89
C GLN A 257 10.08 -10.43 -6.21
N GLY A 258 9.37 -10.45 -5.08
CA GLY A 258 9.15 -11.66 -4.29
C GLY A 258 10.38 -12.16 -3.55
N ALA A 259 11.34 -11.29 -3.22
CA ALA A 259 12.54 -11.68 -2.49
C ALA A 259 12.29 -11.81 -0.98
N GLY A 260 12.69 -12.93 -0.38
CA GLY A 260 12.83 -13.09 1.07
C GLY A 260 14.26 -12.89 1.54
N ASN A 261 14.45 -12.08 2.58
CA ASN A 261 15.78 -11.85 3.17
C ASN A 261 15.74 -11.78 4.70
N ALA A 262 16.81 -12.24 5.33
CA ALA A 262 16.93 -12.26 6.77
C ALA A 262 15.77 -13.02 7.44
N ASN A 263 15.37 -14.16 6.88
CA ASN A 263 14.29 -15.04 7.32
C ASN A 263 12.88 -14.56 6.99
N GLY A 264 12.78 -13.52 6.15
CA GLY A 264 11.50 -13.10 5.61
C GLY A 264 10.98 -14.01 4.50
N ILE A 265 9.70 -13.86 4.22
CA ILE A 265 8.99 -14.52 3.12
C ILE A 265 8.59 -13.43 2.13
N GLY A 266 9.16 -13.45 0.94
CA GLY A 266 8.74 -12.57 -0.14
C GLY A 266 7.93 -13.33 -1.19
N VAL A 267 6.87 -12.71 -1.67
CA VAL A 267 5.99 -13.26 -2.69
C VAL A 267 5.60 -12.15 -3.66
N LEU A 268 5.86 -12.37 -4.95
CA LEU A 268 5.23 -11.66 -6.04
C LEU A 268 4.45 -12.69 -6.85
N VAL A 269 3.17 -12.42 -7.08
CA VAL A 269 2.31 -13.12 -8.03
C VAL A 269 1.83 -12.09 -9.04
N ASP A 270 1.99 -12.42 -10.30
CA ASP A 270 1.39 -11.75 -11.43
C ASP A 270 0.47 -12.79 -12.10
N GLU A 271 -0.84 -12.56 -12.04
CA GLU A 271 -1.86 -13.40 -12.66
C GLU A 271 -2.32 -12.79 -13.98
N GLY A 272 -2.87 -13.64 -14.85
CA GLY A 272 -3.38 -13.20 -16.14
C GLY A 272 -2.68 -13.91 -17.29
N ASN A 273 -2.78 -13.31 -18.49
CA ASN A 273 -1.98 -13.71 -19.65
C ASN A 273 -1.45 -12.43 -20.33
N GLY A 274 -0.94 -11.52 -19.50
CA GLY A 274 -0.41 -10.21 -19.88
C GLY A 274 0.83 -10.29 -20.75
N GLN A 275 1.34 -9.12 -21.15
CA GLN A 275 2.70 -8.99 -21.68
C GLN A 275 3.52 -8.15 -20.71
N ASP A 276 4.06 -8.84 -19.71
CA ASP A 276 4.59 -8.17 -18.52
C ASP A 276 6.09 -7.95 -18.64
N SER A 277 6.61 -6.97 -17.90
CA SER A 277 8.04 -6.68 -17.90
C SER A 277 8.63 -6.57 -16.50
N TYR A 278 9.70 -7.35 -16.27
CA TYR A 278 10.38 -7.44 -14.98
C TYR A 278 11.83 -7.02 -15.11
N ALA A 279 12.13 -5.79 -14.69
CA ALA A 279 13.45 -5.21 -14.77
C ALA A 279 14.07 -4.97 -13.39
N ALA A 280 15.14 -5.68 -13.10
CA ALA A 280 15.97 -5.47 -11.92
C ALA A 280 17.38 -5.00 -12.30
N LYS A 281 17.82 -3.86 -11.76
CA LYS A 281 19.16 -3.35 -12.05
C LYS A 281 20.27 -4.25 -11.51
N ARG A 282 20.08 -4.83 -10.32
CA ARG A 282 20.99 -5.81 -9.71
C ARG A 282 20.31 -7.17 -9.70
N ASN A 283 21.06 -8.19 -10.09
CA ASN A 283 20.52 -9.53 -10.30
C ASN A 283 20.91 -10.53 -9.20
N TYR A 284 21.36 -10.09 -8.02
CA TYR A 284 21.85 -11.02 -6.97
C TYR A 284 20.81 -11.41 -5.90
N ASN A 285 19.72 -10.65 -5.76
CA ASN A 285 18.73 -10.85 -4.70
C ASN A 285 17.29 -10.44 -5.11
N VAL A 286 16.92 -10.72 -6.35
CA VAL A 286 15.62 -10.34 -6.94
C VAL A 286 14.91 -11.55 -7.54
N GLN A 287 13.65 -11.42 -7.92
CA GLN A 287 12.95 -12.43 -8.74
C GLN A 287 12.96 -13.81 -8.06
N GLY A 288 12.29 -13.89 -6.91
CA GLY A 288 12.19 -15.11 -6.13
C GLY A 288 13.48 -15.49 -5.38
N TYR A 289 14.20 -14.51 -4.84
CA TYR A 289 15.41 -14.76 -4.04
C TYR A 289 15.09 -15.20 -2.61
N GLY A 290 15.78 -16.23 -2.09
CA GLY A 290 15.68 -16.66 -0.69
C GLY A 290 17.02 -17.18 -0.14
N ASN A 291 17.48 -16.64 0.99
CA ASN A 291 18.79 -16.98 1.59
C ASN A 291 18.71 -17.59 2.98
N TRP A 292 19.78 -18.29 3.36
CA TRP A 292 20.03 -18.64 4.76
C TRP A 292 20.71 -17.45 5.46
N ARG A 293 20.13 -16.96 6.56
CA ARG A 293 20.72 -15.86 7.34
C ARG A 293 20.23 -15.94 8.78
N ARG A 294 21.03 -15.51 9.77
CA ARG A 294 20.60 -15.46 11.19
C ARG A 294 19.97 -16.78 11.68
N ASP A 295 20.49 -17.91 11.24
CA ASP A 295 20.06 -19.27 11.62
C ASP A 295 18.66 -19.71 11.15
N PHE A 296 18.03 -19.00 10.21
CA PHE A 296 16.84 -19.50 9.51
C PHE A 296 16.98 -19.33 7.97
N GLY A 297 16.01 -19.90 7.24
CA GLY A 297 15.85 -19.72 5.81
C GLY A 297 14.85 -18.61 5.50
N SER A 298 15.12 -17.82 4.47
CA SER A 298 14.20 -16.84 3.89
C SER A 298 13.60 -17.41 2.62
N ILE A 299 12.29 -17.33 2.44
CA ILE A 299 11.60 -17.87 1.25
C ILE A 299 11.40 -16.73 0.25
N GLY A 300 11.74 -16.96 -1.02
CA GLY A 300 11.38 -16.03 -2.10
C GLY A 300 10.60 -16.73 -3.19
N LEU A 301 9.46 -16.17 -3.56
CA LEU A 301 8.57 -16.68 -4.61
C LEU A 301 8.29 -15.55 -5.61
N MET A 302 8.57 -15.79 -6.88
CA MET A 302 8.08 -14.96 -7.98
C MET A 302 7.31 -15.86 -8.93
N LEU A 303 6.03 -15.58 -9.15
CA LEU A 303 5.16 -16.37 -9.98
C LEU A 303 4.51 -15.44 -11.00
N ASP A 304 4.78 -15.68 -12.27
CA ASP A 304 4.05 -15.10 -13.39
C ASP A 304 3.21 -16.22 -13.99
N LEU A 305 1.88 -16.08 -13.96
CA LEU A 305 0.94 -17.18 -14.21
C LEU A 305 0.54 -17.33 -15.69
N GLY A 306 1.14 -16.57 -16.60
CA GLY A 306 0.85 -16.66 -18.03
C GLY A 306 1.16 -15.36 -18.74
N GLY A 307 1.46 -15.43 -20.03
CA GLY A 307 1.78 -14.25 -20.79
C GLY A 307 2.95 -14.46 -21.74
N LYS A 308 3.44 -13.34 -22.28
CA LYS A 308 4.67 -13.28 -23.07
C LYS A 308 5.52 -12.12 -22.58
N ASP A 309 6.50 -12.44 -21.76
CA ASP A 309 7.02 -11.50 -20.81
C ASP A 309 8.50 -11.21 -21.06
N ALA A 310 8.92 -10.05 -20.57
CA ALA A 310 10.26 -9.53 -20.76
C ALA A 310 11.00 -9.46 -19.42
N TYR A 311 12.13 -10.17 -19.33
CA TYR A 311 12.94 -10.20 -18.12
C TYR A 311 14.30 -9.53 -18.31
N ALA A 312 14.64 -8.63 -17.41
CA ALA A 312 15.99 -8.16 -17.17
C ALA A 312 16.39 -8.48 -15.72
N GLY A 313 17.03 -9.64 -15.52
CA GLY A 313 17.39 -10.12 -14.18
C GLY A 313 17.87 -11.56 -14.17
N LYS A 314 17.26 -12.39 -13.30
CA LYS A 314 17.48 -13.83 -13.16
C LYS A 314 16.37 -14.67 -13.80
N GLY A 315 15.16 -14.12 -13.89
CA GLY A 315 14.02 -14.70 -14.57
C GLY A 315 14.21 -14.74 -16.08
N SER A 316 13.38 -15.53 -16.73
CA SER A 316 13.33 -15.61 -18.18
C SER A 316 12.03 -16.23 -18.64
N GLU A 317 11.52 -15.69 -19.74
CA GLU A 317 10.35 -16.16 -20.51
C GLU A 317 10.16 -17.68 -20.51
N GLY A 318 9.00 -18.15 -20.04
CA GLY A 318 8.50 -19.52 -20.08
C GLY A 318 9.36 -20.53 -19.31
N LYS A 319 10.02 -20.11 -18.22
CA LYS A 319 10.90 -21.00 -17.43
C LYS A 319 10.67 -20.89 -15.94
N TRP A 320 11.07 -21.96 -15.26
CA TRP A 320 11.34 -21.92 -13.83
C TRP A 320 12.84 -21.68 -13.58
N TRP A 321 13.15 -20.97 -12.50
CA TRP A 321 14.52 -20.75 -12.05
C TRP A 321 14.66 -20.86 -10.53
N SER A 322 15.84 -21.28 -10.10
CA SER A 322 16.27 -21.20 -8.70
C SER A 322 17.78 -21.00 -8.68
N TYR A 323 18.23 -19.99 -7.96
CA TYR A 323 19.65 -19.62 -7.89
C TYR A 323 20.12 -19.25 -6.48
N SER A 324 19.23 -19.40 -5.50
CA SER A 324 19.45 -19.15 -4.08
C SER A 324 18.97 -20.35 -3.25
N ASN A 325 19.21 -20.36 -1.94
CA ASN A 325 18.98 -21.56 -1.13
C ASN A 325 17.51 -21.97 -1.01
N TYR A 326 16.60 -20.99 -0.99
CA TYR A 326 15.18 -21.20 -0.68
C TYR A 326 14.28 -20.32 -1.56
N GLY A 327 14.78 -19.95 -2.73
CA GLY A 327 14.09 -19.08 -3.67
C GLY A 327 13.74 -19.80 -4.96
N ILE A 328 12.54 -19.57 -5.47
CA ILE A 328 12.08 -20.05 -6.77
C ILE A 328 11.37 -18.90 -7.49
N GLY A 329 11.60 -18.81 -8.80
CA GLY A 329 10.73 -18.07 -9.68
C GLY A 329 10.21 -18.97 -10.79
N ILE A 330 8.99 -18.72 -11.23
CA ILE A 330 8.33 -19.47 -12.29
C ILE A 330 7.60 -18.47 -13.16
N ASP A 331 7.84 -18.58 -14.44
CA ASP A 331 7.02 -18.03 -15.50
C ASP A 331 6.30 -19.21 -16.15
N PHE A 332 4.98 -19.19 -16.07
CA PHE A 332 4.11 -20.21 -16.65
C PHE A 332 3.82 -19.85 -18.10
N PRO A 333 3.97 -20.80 -19.05
CA PRO A 333 3.68 -20.52 -20.45
C PRO A 333 2.19 -20.26 -20.68
N ASP A 334 1.86 -19.44 -21.68
CA ASP A 334 0.52 -19.20 -22.24
C ASP A 334 -0.43 -20.41 -22.09
N GLY A 335 -1.32 -20.35 -21.10
CA GLY A 335 -2.51 -21.20 -20.95
C GLY A 335 -2.31 -22.62 -20.38
N VAL A 336 -2.97 -22.85 -19.24
CA VAL A 336 -3.99 -23.91 -19.21
C VAL A 336 -5.35 -23.20 -19.29
N PRO A 337 -6.19 -23.46 -20.30
CA PRO A 337 -7.47 -22.77 -20.43
C PRO A 337 -8.31 -22.92 -19.16
N GLU A 338 -9.00 -21.85 -18.77
CA GLU A 338 -10.06 -21.90 -17.76
C GLU A 338 -10.88 -23.17 -17.98
N GLN A 339 -11.00 -24.00 -16.95
CA GLN A 339 -12.02 -25.03 -16.97
C GLN A 339 -13.36 -24.31 -17.08
N THR A 340 -13.94 -24.35 -18.28
CA THR A 340 -15.31 -23.96 -18.55
C THR A 340 -16.18 -24.48 -17.41
N LYS A 341 -16.88 -23.56 -16.72
CA LYS A 341 -17.95 -23.88 -15.75
C LYS A 341 -19.10 -24.57 -16.48
N ASP A 342 -18.91 -25.83 -16.85
CA ASP A 342 -19.96 -26.71 -17.33
C ASP A 342 -19.90 -28.01 -16.54
N GLU A 343 -21.07 -28.39 -16.04
CA GLU A 343 -21.40 -29.64 -15.32
C GLU A 343 -21.30 -29.64 -13.78
N ALA A 344 -22.21 -28.92 -13.13
CA ALA A 344 -22.81 -29.37 -11.86
C ALA A 344 -24.25 -28.88 -11.64
N SER A 345 -25.10 -28.93 -12.68
CA SER A 345 -26.57 -28.88 -12.53
C SER A 345 -27.21 -30.25 -12.81
N LYS A 346 -26.49 -31.34 -12.51
CA LYS A 346 -27.02 -32.70 -12.54
C LYS A 346 -26.67 -33.45 -11.26
N GLY A 347 -27.59 -33.40 -10.30
CA GLY A 347 -27.72 -34.43 -9.28
C GLY A 347 -27.56 -33.94 -7.85
N LYS A 348 -28.63 -33.37 -7.29
CA LYS A 348 -29.37 -33.97 -6.17
C LYS A 348 -30.67 -33.22 -5.90
#